data_AF-A0A7S1DXW9-F1
#
_entry.id   AF-A0A7S1DXW9-F1
#
_cell.length_a   1.000
_cell.length_b   1.000
_cell.length_c   1.000
_cell.angle_alpha   90.00
_cell.angle_beta   90.00
_cell.angle_gamma   90.00
#
_symmetry.space_group_name_H-M   'P 1'
#
loop_
_entity.id
_entity.type
_entity.pdbx_description
1 polymer ?
#
loop_
_entity_poly.entity_id
_entity_poly.type
_entity_poly.pdbx_seq_one_letter_code
_entity_poly.pdbx_strand_id
1 'polypeptide(L)'
;MDFANCQPVLLAQICQRMGIHAPCLDRYVGNREEMLAELQEAGGLPDRDTAKKLILECLFGSSCKVPGVTWWEELRSEFKGIASFVANHPSNAVFLTNTKASGEHNLNARVMNAVLFDMENRCLEHLYDYLREQGCILSDMQCALIFDGLQIRENEHNRGLL
;
A
#
# COMPACT_ATOMS: atom_id res chain seq x y z
N MET A 1 -12.95 -8.26 6.80
CA MET A 1 -12.84 -6.84 6.39
C MET A 1 -11.47 -6.67 5.76
N ASP A 2 -11.36 -5.90 4.68
CA ASP A 2 -10.13 -5.74 3.87
C ASP A 2 -9.82 -4.23 3.69
N PHE A 3 -8.57 -3.82 3.88
CA PHE A 3 -8.08 -2.49 3.57
C PHE A 3 -7.80 -2.37 2.07
N ALA A 4 -8.84 -2.08 1.30
CA ALA A 4 -8.71 -1.81 -0.11
C ALA A 4 -7.73 -0.65 -0.37
N ASN A 5 -6.69 -0.91 -1.18
CA ASN A 5 -5.72 0.10 -1.62
C ASN A 5 -4.92 0.75 -0.48
N CYS A 6 -4.64 -0.01 0.59
CA CYS A 6 -3.95 0.47 1.79
C CYS A 6 -2.62 1.19 1.47
N GLN A 7 -1.71 0.54 0.76
CA GLN A 7 -0.35 1.05 0.56
C GLN A 7 -0.28 2.37 -0.22
N PRO A 8 -0.96 2.55 -1.38
CA PRO A 8 -0.95 3.85 -2.06
C PRO A 8 -1.59 4.98 -1.24
N VAL A 9 -2.65 4.68 -0.47
CA VAL A 9 -3.30 5.67 0.40
C VAL A 9 -2.38 6.08 1.55
N LEU A 10 -1.76 5.10 2.22
CA LEU A 10 -0.76 5.37 3.28
C LEU A 10 0.42 6.17 2.74
N LEU A 11 0.90 5.84 1.54
CA LEU A 11 2.00 6.55 0.91
C LEU A 11 1.64 8.01 0.61
N ALA A 12 0.41 8.28 0.12
CA ALA A 12 -0.07 9.63 -0.12
C ALA A 12 -0.13 10.44 1.20
N GLN A 13 -0.62 9.82 2.29
CA GLN A 13 -0.63 10.45 3.61
C GLN A 13 0.78 10.73 4.15
N ILE A 14 1.74 9.83 3.92
CA ILE A 14 3.16 10.06 4.25
C ILE A 14 3.69 11.26 3.47
N CYS A 15 3.45 11.29 2.15
CA CYS A 15 3.89 12.40 1.29
C CYS A 15 3.33 13.74 1.79
N GLN A 16 2.04 13.79 2.11
CA GLN A 16 1.40 14.99 2.66
C GLN A 16 2.02 15.43 3.98
N ARG A 17 2.25 14.50 4.92
CA ARG A 17 2.87 14.82 6.22
C ARG A 17 4.32 15.29 6.10
N MET A 18 5.03 14.81 5.09
CA MET A 18 6.44 15.14 4.84
C MET A 18 6.62 16.33 3.88
N GLY A 19 5.54 16.89 3.33
CA GLY A 19 5.59 17.98 2.34
C GLY A 19 6.16 17.54 0.99
N ILE A 20 6.04 16.27 0.62
CA ILE A 20 6.46 15.73 -0.68
C ILE A 20 5.32 15.94 -1.68
N HIS A 21 5.62 16.59 -2.80
CA HIS A 21 4.68 16.72 -3.91
C HIS A 21 4.66 15.43 -4.72
N ALA A 22 3.50 14.77 -4.81
CA ALA A 22 3.32 13.47 -5.46
C ALA A 22 2.07 13.44 -6.37
N PRO A 23 2.01 14.27 -7.43
CA PRO A 23 0.82 14.45 -8.24
C PRO A 23 0.33 13.16 -8.94
N CYS A 24 1.23 12.26 -9.33
CA CYS A 24 0.83 11.01 -9.99
C CYS A 24 0.19 10.04 -8.98
N LEU A 25 0.76 9.94 -7.78
CA LEU A 25 0.21 9.19 -6.66
C LEU A 25 -1.14 9.77 -6.21
N ASP A 26 -1.23 11.10 -6.08
CA ASP A 26 -2.47 11.79 -5.71
C ASP A 26 -3.57 11.53 -6.74
N ARG A 27 -3.23 11.61 -8.04
CA ARG A 27 -4.15 11.23 -9.13
C ARG A 27 -4.56 9.78 -9.02
N TYR A 28 -3.63 8.85 -8.75
CA TYR A 28 -3.97 7.43 -8.61
C TYR A 28 -4.88 7.17 -7.41
N VAL A 29 -4.68 7.84 -6.28
CA VAL A 29 -5.54 7.69 -5.10
C VAL A 29 -6.92 8.32 -5.33
N GLY A 30 -7.00 9.49 -5.97
CA GLY A 30 -8.25 10.22 -6.22
C GLY A 30 -9.08 9.71 -7.40
N ASN A 31 -8.43 9.19 -8.44
CA ASN A 31 -9.04 8.78 -9.71
C ASN A 31 -8.67 7.34 -10.08
N ARG A 32 -8.56 6.46 -9.07
CA ARG A 32 -8.04 5.09 -9.21
C ARG A 32 -8.64 4.30 -10.36
N GLU A 33 -9.97 4.20 -10.40
CA GLU A 33 -10.66 3.36 -11.39
C GLU A 33 -10.48 3.90 -12.82
N GLU A 34 -10.41 5.22 -12.98
CA GLU A 34 -10.13 5.88 -14.26
C GLU A 34 -8.71 5.59 -14.72
N MET A 35 -7.71 5.73 -13.83
CA MET A 35 -6.31 5.41 -14.17
C MET A 35 -6.11 3.91 -14.47
N LEU A 36 -6.81 3.02 -13.77
CA LEU A 36 -6.76 1.58 -14.06
C LEU A 36 -7.39 1.26 -15.42
N ALA A 37 -8.50 1.91 -15.78
CA ALA A 37 -9.11 1.76 -17.09
C ALA A 37 -8.19 2.29 -18.21
N GLU A 38 -7.59 3.46 -18.03
CA GLU A 38 -6.62 4.03 -18.98
C GLU A 38 -5.40 3.11 -19.15
N LEU A 39 -4.85 2.60 -18.05
CA LEU A 39 -3.74 1.65 -18.06
C LEU A 39 -4.11 0.35 -18.79
N GLN A 40 -5.34 -0.13 -18.62
CA GLN A 40 -5.83 -1.33 -19.29
C GLN A 40 -5.96 -1.10 -20.80
N GLU A 41 -6.61 -0.01 -21.20
CA GLU A 41 -6.86 0.31 -22.61
C GLU A 41 -5.56 0.65 -23.36
N ALA A 42 -4.80 1.63 -22.85
CA ALA A 42 -3.59 2.11 -23.52
C ALA A 42 -2.41 1.13 -23.39
N GLY A 43 -2.36 0.35 -22.31
CA GLY A 43 -1.35 -0.68 -22.08
C GLY A 43 -1.68 -2.05 -22.68
N GLY A 44 -2.89 -2.23 -23.25
CA GLY A 44 -3.33 -3.49 -23.85
C GLY A 44 -3.40 -4.64 -22.83
N LEU A 45 -3.83 -4.37 -21.60
CA LEU A 45 -3.89 -5.37 -20.52
C LEU A 45 -5.22 -6.15 -20.57
N PRO A 46 -5.21 -7.43 -20.15
CA PRO A 46 -6.40 -8.29 -20.25
C PRO A 46 -7.51 -7.89 -19.30
N ASP A 47 -7.17 -7.35 -18.12
CA ASP A 47 -8.11 -7.05 -17.06
C ASP A 47 -7.58 -5.99 -16.08
N ARG A 48 -8.50 -5.49 -15.27
CA ARG A 48 -8.25 -4.50 -14.21
C ARG A 48 -7.27 -5.00 -13.15
N ASP A 49 -7.28 -6.29 -12.83
CA ASP A 49 -6.43 -6.85 -11.78
C ASP A 49 -4.96 -6.87 -12.21
N THR A 50 -4.70 -7.08 -13.48
CA THR A 50 -3.39 -6.96 -14.12
C THR A 50 -2.90 -5.51 -14.08
N ALA A 51 -3.77 -4.56 -14.40
CA ALA A 51 -3.47 -3.11 -14.29
C ALA A 51 -3.12 -2.73 -12.84
N LYS A 52 -3.93 -3.17 -11.87
CA LYS A 52 -3.69 -2.97 -10.43
C LYS A 52 -2.33 -3.55 -10.02
N LYS A 53 -2.04 -4.78 -10.43
CA LYS A 53 -0.79 -5.47 -10.09
C LYS A 53 0.42 -4.71 -10.63
N LEU A 54 0.36 -4.19 -11.85
CA LEU A 54 1.46 -3.40 -12.42
C LEU A 54 1.75 -2.11 -11.62
N ILE A 55 0.71 -1.39 -11.18
CA ILE A 55 0.89 -0.20 -10.33
C ILE A 55 1.57 -0.59 -9.01
N LEU A 56 1.12 -1.68 -8.37
CA LEU A 56 1.72 -2.16 -7.12
C LEU A 56 3.17 -2.61 -7.31
N GLU A 57 3.46 -3.34 -8.39
CA GLU A 57 4.81 -3.74 -8.74
C GLU A 57 5.71 -2.51 -8.97
N CYS A 58 5.19 -1.47 -9.64
CA CYS A 58 5.89 -0.22 -9.85
C CYS A 58 6.20 0.48 -8.52
N LEU A 59 5.22 0.56 -7.61
CA LEU A 59 5.40 1.09 -6.24
C LEU A 59 6.49 0.31 -5.49
N PHE A 60 6.54 -1.01 -5.69
CA PHE A 60 7.56 -1.88 -5.10
C PHE A 60 8.92 -1.88 -5.81
N GLY A 61 9.10 -0.99 -6.80
CA GLY A 61 10.38 -0.77 -7.47
C GLY A 61 10.61 -1.65 -8.69
N SER A 62 9.56 -2.23 -9.27
CA SER A 62 9.64 -2.90 -10.57
C SER A 62 10.09 -1.93 -11.67
N SER A 63 10.89 -2.44 -12.60
CA SER A 63 11.37 -1.71 -13.78
C SER A 63 10.49 -1.94 -15.01
N CYS A 64 9.27 -2.47 -14.83
CA CYS A 64 8.34 -2.72 -15.91
C CYS A 64 8.03 -1.44 -16.69
N LYS A 65 7.87 -1.61 -18.01
CA LYS A 65 7.48 -0.57 -18.95
C LYS A 65 6.13 -0.93 -19.51
N VAL A 66 5.26 0.07 -19.65
CA VAL A 66 3.96 -0.09 -20.28
C VAL A 66 3.90 0.84 -21.50
N PRO A 67 4.23 0.32 -22.70
CA PRO A 67 4.09 1.10 -23.93
C PRO A 67 2.66 1.62 -24.09
N GLY A 68 2.49 2.81 -24.68
CA GLY A 68 1.18 3.40 -24.92
C GLY A 68 0.63 4.25 -23.77
N VAL A 69 1.18 4.11 -22.56
CA VAL A 69 0.75 4.89 -21.38
C VAL A 69 1.70 6.06 -21.14
N THR A 70 1.25 7.28 -21.42
CA THR A 70 2.11 8.48 -21.45
C THR A 70 2.60 8.92 -20.07
N TRP A 71 1.82 8.69 -19.01
CA TRP A 71 2.17 9.06 -17.64
C TRP A 71 2.97 7.98 -16.88
N TRP A 72 3.21 6.81 -17.49
CA TRP A 72 3.81 5.67 -16.78
C TRP A 72 5.21 5.98 -16.24
N GLU A 73 6.07 6.59 -17.06
CA GLU A 73 7.44 6.90 -16.65
C GLU A 73 7.48 8.02 -15.61
N GLU A 74 6.54 8.96 -15.66
CA GLU A 74 6.38 10.01 -14.64
C GLU A 74 5.99 9.41 -13.30
N LEU A 75 4.97 8.55 -13.26
CA LEU A 75 4.56 7.82 -12.05
C LEU A 75 5.73 7.01 -11.47
N ARG A 76 6.44 6.28 -12.32
CA ARG A 76 7.60 5.47 -11.90
C ARG A 76 8.74 6.32 -11.35
N SER A 77 9.04 7.45 -11.98
CA SER A 77 10.06 8.39 -11.51
C SER A 77 9.66 8.99 -10.18
N GLU A 78 8.39 9.37 -10.03
CA GLU A 78 7.81 9.89 -8.80
C GLU A 78 7.92 8.86 -7.65
N PHE A 79 7.50 7.61 -7.87
CA PHE A 79 7.67 6.53 -6.89
C PHE A 79 9.12 6.30 -6.49
N LYS A 80 10.06 6.38 -7.43
CA LYS A 80 11.49 6.27 -7.13
C LYS A 80 11.98 7.45 -6.27
N GLY A 81 11.52 8.66 -6.57
CA GLY A 81 11.81 9.86 -5.80
C GLY A 81 11.29 9.76 -4.36
N ILE A 82 10.01 9.38 -4.21
CA ILE A 82 9.37 9.14 -2.92
C ILE A 82 10.11 8.06 -2.14
N ALA A 83 10.40 6.91 -2.76
CA ALA A 83 11.12 5.82 -2.12
C ALA A 83 12.50 6.27 -1.61
N SER A 84 13.23 7.07 -2.38
CA SER A 84 14.50 7.64 -1.94
C SER A 84 14.32 8.58 -0.76
N PHE A 85 13.30 9.43 -0.77
CA PHE A 85 13.06 10.37 0.32
C PHE A 85 12.67 9.63 1.61
N VAL A 86 11.71 8.71 1.53
CA VAL A 86 11.24 7.89 2.66
C VAL A 86 12.38 7.05 3.24
N ALA A 87 13.19 6.42 2.40
CA ALA A 87 14.28 5.55 2.86
C ALA A 87 15.40 6.30 3.59
N ASN A 88 15.64 7.57 3.22
CA ASN A 88 16.68 8.39 3.82
C ASN A 88 16.17 9.28 4.97
N HIS A 89 14.87 9.25 5.26
CA HIS A 89 14.34 10.04 6.36
C HIS A 89 14.79 9.49 7.73
N PRO A 90 15.27 10.33 8.67
CA PRO A 90 15.81 9.86 9.95
C PRO A 90 14.88 8.98 10.78
N SER A 91 13.56 9.23 10.72
CA SER A 91 12.58 8.39 11.44
C SER A 91 12.55 6.93 10.97
N ASN A 92 13.04 6.66 9.76
CA ASN A 92 12.97 5.35 9.12
C ASN A 92 14.31 4.61 9.13
N ALA A 93 15.30 5.11 9.89
CA ALA A 93 16.65 4.55 9.95
C ALA A 93 16.69 3.06 10.37
N VAL A 94 15.75 2.63 11.21
CA VAL A 94 15.60 1.22 11.62
C VAL A 94 15.25 0.33 10.42
N PHE A 95 14.31 0.75 9.57
CA PHE A 95 13.92 0.02 8.37
C PHE A 95 15.06 -0.03 7.35
N LEU A 96 15.80 1.07 7.19
CA LEU A 96 16.98 1.13 6.33
C LEU A 96 18.04 0.11 6.77
N THR A 97 18.36 0.08 8.06
CA THR A 97 19.35 -0.82 8.64
C THR A 97 18.95 -2.28 8.44
N ASN A 98 17.70 -2.62 8.77
CA ASN A 98 17.17 -3.97 8.66
C ASN A 98 17.12 -4.44 7.20
N THR A 99 16.75 -3.56 6.27
CA THR A 99 16.62 -3.92 4.86
C THR A 99 17.99 -4.10 4.19
N LYS A 100 18.99 -3.29 4.55
CA LYS A 100 20.36 -3.41 4.03
C LYS A 100 20.99 -4.77 4.30
N ALA A 101 20.67 -5.39 5.45
CA ALA A 101 21.16 -6.72 5.79
C ALA A 101 20.75 -7.80 4.76
N SER A 102 19.72 -7.54 3.95
CA SER A 102 19.20 -8.42 2.92
C SER A 102 19.55 -7.96 1.48
N GLY A 103 20.55 -7.10 1.31
CA GLY A 103 21.09 -6.67 0.01
C GLY A 103 20.62 -5.29 -0.49
N GLU A 104 21.33 -4.74 -1.48
CA GLU A 104 21.16 -3.34 -1.93
C GLU A 104 20.28 -3.15 -3.17
N HIS A 105 19.95 -4.24 -3.89
CA HIS A 105 19.06 -4.15 -5.05
C HIS A 105 17.68 -3.61 -4.63
N ASN A 106 17.24 -2.52 -5.28
CA ASN A 106 15.99 -1.81 -4.96
C ASN A 106 15.85 -1.40 -3.49
N LEU A 107 16.96 -1.13 -2.78
CA LEU A 107 16.97 -0.86 -1.34
C LEU A 107 15.93 0.19 -0.93
N ASN A 108 15.89 1.34 -1.61
CA ASN A 108 14.97 2.42 -1.24
C ASN A 108 13.50 2.02 -1.35
N ALA A 109 13.12 1.30 -2.41
CA ALA A 109 11.76 0.80 -2.59
C ALA A 109 11.42 -0.23 -1.50
N ARG A 110 12.36 -1.12 -1.18
CA ARG A 110 12.17 -2.12 -0.11
C ARG A 110 12.01 -1.48 1.28
N VAL A 111 12.77 -0.43 1.57
CA VAL A 111 12.64 0.33 2.83
C VAL A 111 11.31 1.04 2.89
N MET A 112 10.90 1.72 1.81
CA MET A 112 9.57 2.33 1.73
C MET A 112 8.46 1.29 1.95
N ASN A 113 8.56 0.12 1.32
CA ASN A 113 7.59 -0.95 1.51
C ASN A 113 7.55 -1.45 2.95
N ALA A 114 8.72 -1.61 3.60
CA ALA A 114 8.78 -2.01 5.00
C ALA A 114 8.09 -0.99 5.93
N VAL A 115 8.26 0.31 5.66
CA VAL A 115 7.55 1.38 6.37
C VAL A 115 6.04 1.28 6.14
N LEU A 116 5.61 1.06 4.89
CA LEU A 116 4.19 0.92 4.56
C LEU A 116 3.56 -0.30 5.25
N PHE A 117 4.24 -1.45 5.25
CA PHE A 117 3.77 -2.66 5.94
C PHE A 117 3.69 -2.49 7.45
N ASP A 118 4.64 -1.79 8.08
CA ASP A 118 4.57 -1.47 9.51
C ASP A 118 3.35 -0.60 9.84
N MET A 119 3.10 0.43 9.03
CA MET A 119 1.94 1.30 9.21
C MET A 119 0.62 0.55 8.98
N GLU A 120 0.55 -0.29 7.95
CA GLU A 120 -0.59 -1.14 7.65
C GLU A 120 -0.89 -2.11 8.82
N ASN A 121 0.14 -2.77 9.36
CA ASN A 121 -0.01 -3.65 10.52
C ASN A 121 -0.54 -2.89 11.74
N ARG A 122 -0.05 -1.68 12.01
CA ARG A 122 -0.55 -0.84 13.11
C ARG A 122 -2.01 -0.42 12.91
N CYS A 123 -2.42 -0.15 11.67
CA CYS A 123 -3.84 0.08 11.36
C CYS A 123 -4.70 -1.16 11.62
N LEU A 124 -4.20 -2.36 11.27
CA LEU A 124 -4.89 -3.63 11.55
C LEU A 124 -4.99 -3.90 13.06
N GLU A 125 -3.93 -3.63 13.82
CA GLU A 125 -3.92 -3.75 15.29
C GLU A 125 -4.95 -2.81 15.93
N HIS A 126 -5.02 -1.54 15.49
CA HIS A 126 -6.04 -0.63 16.01
C HIS A 126 -7.47 -1.04 15.64
N LEU A 127 -7.68 -1.57 14.44
CA LEU A 127 -8.98 -2.09 14.04
C LEU A 127 -9.36 -3.32 14.86
N TYR A 128 -8.39 -4.19 15.16
CA TYR A 128 -8.56 -5.32 16.07
C TYR A 128 -9.02 -4.87 17.46
N ASP A 129 -8.30 -3.91 18.06
CA ASP A 129 -8.62 -3.38 19.38
C ASP A 129 -10.03 -2.78 19.40
N TYR A 130 -10.37 -1.98 18.38
CA TYR A 130 -11.71 -1.43 18.24
C TYR A 130 -12.80 -2.52 18.20
N LEU A 131 -12.63 -3.54 17.36
CA LEU A 131 -13.61 -4.63 17.23
C LEU A 131 -13.73 -5.49 18.49
N ARG A 132 -12.63 -5.62 19.25
CA ARG A 132 -12.64 -6.25 20.57
C ARG A 132 -13.42 -5.41 21.58
N GLU A 133 -13.21 -4.11 21.62
CA GLU A 133 -13.96 -3.18 22.49
C GLU A 133 -15.45 -3.14 22.16
N GLN A 134 -15.80 -3.27 20.88
CA GLN A 134 -17.19 -3.39 20.44
C GLN A 134 -17.82 -4.76 20.74
N GLY A 135 -17.07 -5.74 21.28
CA GLY A 135 -17.58 -7.08 21.55
C GLY A 135 -17.75 -7.96 20.30
N CYS A 136 -17.24 -7.53 19.14
CA CYS A 136 -17.22 -8.34 17.92
C CYS A 136 -16.21 -9.49 18.01
N ILE A 137 -15.14 -9.32 18.80
CA ILE A 137 -14.11 -10.32 19.07
C ILE A 137 -14.15 -10.65 20.56
N LEU A 138 -14.57 -11.87 20.90
CA LEU A 138 -14.71 -12.29 22.30
C LEU A 138 -13.43 -12.93 22.86
N SER A 139 -12.54 -13.41 21.99
CA SER A 139 -11.20 -13.87 22.34
C SER A 139 -10.25 -13.85 21.15
N ASP A 140 -8.94 -13.77 21.42
CA ASP A 140 -7.89 -13.72 20.38
C ASP A 140 -7.93 -14.95 19.43
N MET A 141 -8.42 -16.11 19.92
CA MET A 141 -8.59 -17.33 19.13
C MET A 141 -9.72 -17.25 18.08
N GLN A 142 -10.47 -16.15 18.07
CA GLN A 142 -11.58 -15.90 17.15
C GLN A 142 -11.23 -14.89 16.06
N CYS A 143 -9.98 -14.42 16.01
CA CYS A 143 -9.51 -13.49 15.01
C CYS A 143 -8.20 -13.95 14.40
N ALA A 144 -8.11 -13.95 13.09
CA ALA A 144 -6.87 -14.09 12.35
C ALA A 144 -6.58 -12.78 11.61
N LEU A 145 -5.41 -12.19 11.90
CA LEU A 145 -4.87 -11.12 11.07
C LEU A 145 -4.32 -11.78 9.80
N ILE A 146 -4.85 -11.37 8.65
CA ILE A 146 -4.41 -11.83 7.33
C ILE A 146 -3.87 -10.62 6.57
N PHE A 147 -3.04 -10.85 5.53
CA PHE A 147 -2.59 -9.73 4.69
C PHE A 147 -3.80 -8.95 4.16
N ASP A 148 -3.68 -7.63 4.21
CA ASP A 148 -4.69 -6.63 3.86
C ASP A 148 -5.98 -6.69 4.71
N GLY A 149 -6.08 -7.47 5.81
CA GLY A 149 -7.33 -7.52 6.56
C GLY A 149 -7.40 -8.40 7.80
N LEU A 150 -8.64 -8.67 8.23
CA LEU A 150 -8.92 -9.53 9.37
C LEU A 150 -10.11 -10.44 9.12
N GLN A 151 -9.99 -11.66 9.62
CA GLN A 151 -11.05 -12.67 9.65
C GLN A 151 -11.49 -12.86 11.09
N ILE A 152 -12.76 -12.60 11.36
CA ILE A 152 -13.37 -12.81 12.68
C ILE A 152 -14.37 -13.96 12.57
N ARG A 153 -14.37 -14.82 13.59
CA ARG A 153 -15.37 -15.87 13.72
C ARG A 153 -16.75 -15.24 13.92
N GLU A 154 -17.69 -15.65 13.09
CA GLU A 154 -19.07 -15.20 13.19
C GLU A 154 -19.68 -15.55 14.57
N ASN A 155 -20.44 -14.62 15.13
CA ASN A 155 -21.23 -14.77 16.34
C ASN A 155 -22.53 -13.94 16.23
N GLU A 156 -23.47 -14.11 17.16
CA GLU A 156 -24.76 -13.42 17.12
C GLU A 156 -24.64 -11.89 17.10
N HIS A 157 -23.59 -11.36 17.74
CA HIS A 157 -23.36 -9.92 17.84
C HIS A 157 -22.85 -9.34 16.52
N ASN A 158 -21.80 -9.93 15.95
CA ASN A 158 -21.17 -9.40 14.74
C ASN A 158 -21.97 -9.67 13.45
N ARG A 159 -22.88 -10.66 13.45
CA ARG A 159 -23.81 -10.90 12.33
C ARG A 159 -24.80 -9.74 12.12
N GLY A 160 -25.08 -8.95 13.16
CA GLY A 160 -25.96 -7.78 13.07
C GLY A 160 -25.25 -6.46 12.76
N LEU A 161 -23.91 -6.46 12.69
CA LEU A 161 -23.07 -5.27 12.59
C LEU A 161 -22.24 -5.19 11.30
N LEU A 162 -22.03 -6.33 10.62
CA LEU A 162 -21.21 -6.49 9.42
C LEU A 162 -22.07 -6.98 8.24
#